data_AF-A0A241XDP0-F1
#
_entry.id   AF-A0A241XDP0-F1
#
_cell.length_a   1.000
_cell.length_b   1.000
_cell.length_c   1.000
_cell.angle_alpha   90.00
_cell.angle_beta   90.00
_cell.angle_gamma   90.00
#
_symmetry.space_group_name_H-M   'P 1'
#
loop_
_entity.id
_entity.type
_entity.pdbx_description
1 polymer ?
#
loop_
_entity_poly.entity_id
_entity_poly.type
_entity_poly.pdbx_seq_one_letter_code
_entity_poly.pdbx_strand_id
1 'polypeptide(L)' 'MTKKQTPEQRIERALEDFHAYKSTWKRDERGLVPTFIFKGKHHTFVEMHLKIEKKRKQIASKILKSINDEVWL' A
#
# COMPACT_ATOMS: atom_id res chain seq x y z
N MET A 1 -8.98 -25.20 12.29
CA MET A 1 -9.84 -24.73 11.19
C MET A 1 -9.64 -23.23 11.00
N THR A 2 -9.03 -22.79 9.90
CA THR A 2 -8.83 -21.37 9.61
C THR A 2 -10.18 -20.78 9.20
N LYS A 3 -10.78 -19.92 10.03
CA LYS A 3 -12.03 -19.22 9.66
C LYS A 3 -11.78 -18.46 8.36
N LYS A 4 -12.60 -18.71 7.33
CA LYS A 4 -12.56 -17.91 6.09
C LYS A 4 -12.80 -16.46 6.46
N GLN A 5 -11.90 -15.57 6.04
CA GLN A 5 -12.07 -14.13 6.24
C GLN A 5 -13.24 -13.63 5.39
N THR A 6 -14.08 -12.78 5.99
CA THR A 6 -15.11 -12.03 5.25
C THR A 6 -14.43 -11.00 4.34
N PRO A 7 -15.11 -10.44 3.34
CA PRO A 7 -14.54 -9.42 2.46
C PRO A 7 -14.19 -8.16 3.21
N GLU A 8 -14.99 -7.76 4.19
CA GLU A 8 -14.70 -6.58 5.02
C GLU A 8 -13.34 -6.75 5.69
N GLN A 9 -13.08 -7.94 6.25
CA GLN A 9 -11.77 -8.27 6.84
C GLN A 9 -10.64 -8.28 5.80
N ARG A 10 -10.91 -8.71 4.56
CA ARG A 10 -9.92 -8.67 3.47
C ARG A 10 -9.62 -7.24 3.01
N ILE A 11 -10.65 -6.40 2.95
CA ILE A 11 -10.55 -4.99 2.58
C ILE A 11 -9.79 -4.23 3.66
N GLU A 12 -10.17 -4.40 4.93
CA GLU A 12 -9.50 -3.81 6.08
C GLU A 12 -8.02 -4.17 6.08
N ARG A 13 -7.69 -5.45 5.95
CA ARG A 13 -6.29 -5.91 5.85
C ARG A 13 -5.55 -5.31 4.66
N ALA A 14 -6.19 -5.17 3.50
CA ALA A 14 -5.57 -4.58 2.33
C ALA A 14 -5.27 -3.08 2.53
N LEU A 15 -6.13 -2.38 3.27
CA LEU A 15 -5.91 -0.99 3.67
C LEU A 15 -4.79 -0.89 4.72
N GLU A 16 -4.79 -1.75 5.74
CA GLU A 16 -3.72 -1.83 6.73
C GLU A 16 -2.35 -2.06 6.08
N ASP A 17 -2.26 -3.01 5.14
CA ASP A 17 -1.06 -3.27 4.35
C ASP A 17 -0.57 -2.03 3.59
N PHE A 18 -1.50 -1.19 3.11
CA PHE A 18 -1.16 0.05 2.43
C PHE A 18 -0.68 1.13 3.41
N HIS A 19 -1.33 1.28 4.55
CA HIS A 19 -0.93 2.22 5.59
C HIS A 19 0.45 1.86 6.16
N ALA A 20 0.69 0.59 6.44
CA ALA A 20 1.99 0.07 6.85
C ALA A 20 3.06 0.30 5.77
N TYR A 21 2.73 0.09 4.49
CA TYR A 21 3.65 0.43 3.41
C TYR A 21 3.99 1.92 3.40
N LYS A 22 3.00 2.80 3.51
CA LYS A 22 3.21 4.26 3.49
C LYS A 22 4.07 4.73 4.67
N SER A 23 3.88 4.16 5.87
CA SER A 23 4.65 4.56 7.06
C SER A 23 6.14 4.18 7.01
N THR A 24 6.52 3.23 6.15
CA THR A 24 7.95 2.88 5.95
C THR A 24 8.74 3.93 5.17
N TRP A 25 8.07 4.86 4.49
CA TRP A 25 8.71 5.98 3.81
C TRP A 25 9.05 7.06 4.83
N LYS A 26 10.35 7.36 4.97
CA LYS A 26 10.83 8.44 5.83
C LYS A 26 11.29 9.60 5.00
N ARG A 27 10.91 10.82 5.36
CA ARG A 27 11.51 12.02 4.75
C ARG A 27 12.93 12.17 5.27
N ASP A 28 13.85 12.48 4.37
CA ASP A 28 15.21 12.90 4.71
C ASP A 28 15.29 14.43 4.57
N GLU A 29 15.58 15.09 5.68
CA GLU A 29 15.59 16.56 5.80
C GLU A 29 16.99 17.16 5.70
N ARG A 30 18.01 16.33 5.44
CA ARG A 30 19.42 16.76 5.41
C ARG A 30 19.80 17.55 4.16
N GLY A 31 18.98 17.51 3.11
CA GLY A 31 19.26 18.12 1.81
C GLY A 31 18.41 19.35 1.48
N LEU A 32 18.89 20.17 0.55
CA LEU A 32 18.16 21.29 -0.05
C LEU A 32 16.90 20.84 -0.81
N VAL A 33 16.92 19.61 -1.35
CA VAL A 33 15.80 19.01 -2.07
C VAL A 33 15.21 17.89 -1.22
N PRO A 34 13.87 17.80 -1.07
CA PRO A 34 13.24 16.72 -0.32
C PRO A 34 13.58 15.35 -0.92
N THR A 35 14.30 14.53 -0.15
CA THR A 35 14.57 13.13 -0.43
C THR A 35 13.78 12.24 0.53
N PHE A 36 13.58 10.99 0.15
CA PHE A 36 12.86 10.00 0.95
C PHE A 36 13.67 8.72 1.07
N ILE A 37 13.71 8.14 2.26
CA ILE A 37 14.34 6.87 2.54
C ILE A 37 13.26 5.78 2.57
N PHE A 38 13.45 4.75 1.75
CA PHE A 38 12.63 3.54 1.77
C PHE A 38 13.51 2.31 1.65
N LYS A 39 13.37 1.38 2.61
CA LYS A 39 14.22 0.18 2.71
C LYS A 39 15.72 0.49 2.65
N GLY A 40 16.15 1.56 3.31
CA GLY A 40 17.55 1.99 3.37
C GLY A 40 18.10 2.66 2.10
N LYS A 41 17.27 2.90 1.08
CA LYS A 41 17.67 3.59 -0.15
C LYS A 41 17.01 4.97 -0.24
N HIS A 42 17.75 5.93 -0.78
CA HIS A 42 17.23 7.26 -1.08
C HIS A 42 16.43 7.23 -2.37
N HIS A 43 15.37 8.00 -2.38
CA HIS A 43 14.45 8.18 -3.49
C HIS A 43 14.11 9.66 -3.61
N THR A 44 13.97 10.11 -4.84
CA THR A 44 13.37 11.41 -5.15
C THR A 44 11.88 11.40 -4.81
N PHE A 45 11.31 12.60 -4.70
CA PHE A 45 9.87 12.78 -4.57
C PHE A 45 9.09 12.06 -5.68
N VAL A 46 9.54 12.17 -6.93
CA VAL A 46 8.88 11.52 -8.09
C VAL A 46 8.91 10.00 -7.97
N GLU A 47 10.05 9.40 -7.62
CA GLU A 47 10.15 7.95 -7.45
C GLU A 47 9.28 7.43 -6.31
N MET A 48 9.21 8.16 -5.19
CA MET A 48 8.33 7.85 -4.07
C MET A 48 6.87 7.85 -4.52
N HIS A 49 6.43 8.90 -5.22
CA HIS A 49 5.07 9.02 -5.73
C HIS A 49 4.70 7.88 -6.68
N LEU A 50 5.56 7.56 -7.65
CA LEU A 50 5.32 6.45 -8.59
C LEU A 50 5.17 5.10 -7.88
N LYS A 51 5.97 4.85 -6.85
CA LYS A 51 5.90 3.61 -6.06
C LYS A 51 4.63 3.53 -5.21
N ILE A 52 4.24 4.64 -4.56
CA ILE A 52 2.98 4.73 -3.82
C ILE A 52 1.79 4.52 -4.76
N GLU A 53 1.78 5.14 -5.93
CA GLU A 53 0.69 4.99 -6.90
C GLU A 53 0.56 3.55 -7.40
N LYS A 54 1.69 2.91 -7.74
CA LYS A 54 1.71 1.49 -8.12
C LYS A 54 1.13 0.61 -7.02
N LYS A 55 1.51 0.85 -5.76
CA LYS A 55 0.97 0.10 -4.61
C LYS A 55 -0.53 0.34 -4.43
N ARG A 56 -1.00 1.59 -4.56
CA ARG A 56 -2.43 1.94 -4.49
C ARG A 56 -3.26 1.18 -5.54
N LYS A 57 -2.79 1.12 -6.79
CA LYS A 57 -3.44 0.36 -7.87
C LYS A 57 -3.55 -1.14 -7.54
N GLN A 58 -2.49 -1.72 -6.99
CA GLN A 58 -2.51 -3.13 -6.56
C GLN A 58 -3.53 -3.40 -5.44
N ILE A 59 -3.61 -2.51 -4.45
CA ILE A 59 -4.56 -2.64 -3.33
C ILE A 59 -6.00 -2.46 -3.82
N ALA A 60 -6.26 -1.47 -4.66
CA ALA A 60 -7.58 -1.28 -5.27
C ALA A 60 -8.04 -2.53 -6.04
N SER A 61 -7.14 -3.12 -6.84
CA SER A 61 -7.43 -4.38 -7.56
C SER A 61 -7.76 -5.54 -6.62
N LYS A 62 -7.05 -5.68 -5.49
CA LYS A 62 -7.35 -6.70 -4.46
C LYS A 62 -8.71 -6.49 -3.79
N ILE A 63 -9.07 -5.24 -3.50
CA ILE A 63 -10.36 -4.88 -2.91
C ILE A 63 -11.48 -5.22 -3.90
N LEU A 64 -11.37 -4.78 -5.15
CA LEU A 64 -12.35 -5.09 -6.20
C LEU A 64 -12.54 -6.60 -6.39
N LYS A 65 -11.44 -7.36 -6.38
CA LYS A 65 -11.52 -8.82 -6.44
C LYS A 65 -12.24 -9.41 -5.22
N SER A 66 -11.94 -8.91 -4.02
CA SER A 66 -12.57 -9.42 -2.79
C SER A 66 -14.08 -9.20 -2.76
N ILE A 67 -14.56 -8.08 -3.34
CA ILE A 67 -15.99 -7.79 -3.50
C ILE A 67 -16.60 -8.69 -4.58
N ASN A 68 -15.95 -8.80 -5.75
CA ASN A 68 -16.49 -9.57 -6.87
C ASN A 68 -16.54 -11.08 -6.58
N ASP A 69 -15.58 -11.62 -5.83
CA ASP A 69 -15.56 -13.04 -5.42
C ASP A 69 -16.77 -13.41 -4.53
N GLU A 70 -17.51 -12.45 -3.96
CA GLU A 70 -18.76 -12.70 -3.24
C GLU A 70 -20.02 -12.63 -4.09
N VAL A 71 -20.03 -11.81 -5.13
CA VAL A 71 -21.19 -11.68 -6.03
C VAL A 71 -21.46 -12.98 -6.79
N TRP A 72 -20.45 -13.87 -6.88
CA TRP A 72 -20.52 -15.15 -7.57
C TRP A 72 -20.63 -16.38 -6.64
N LEU A 73 -20.93 -16.19 -5.35
CA LEU A 73 -21.27 -17.25 -4.38
C LEU A 73 -22.77 -17.27 -4.09
#